data_AF-A0A484Y3G8-F1
#
_entry.id   AF-A0A484Y3G8-F1
#
_cell.length_a   1.000
_cell.length_b   1.000
_cell.length_c   1.000
_cell.angle_alpha   90.00
_cell.angle_beta   90.00
_cell.angle_gamma   90.00
#
_symmetry.space_group_name_H-M   'P 1'
#
loop_
_entity.id
_entity.type
_entity.pdbx_description
1 polymer ?
#
loop_
_entity_poly.entity_id
_entity_poly.type
_entity_poly.pdbx_seq_one_letter_code
_entity_poly.pdbx_strand_id
1 'polypeptide(L)'
;MPLPAKAAMLAAQRGYLPTRVPLLKRVGAVAPQHVCIVAGQVRIDGVPVAAALPADRLGRPLPSLQLCRRLEPGELFLLSATNPASFDSRYFGPVSASAVIGVAHPVWLESRT
;
A
#
# COMPACT_ATOMS: atom_id res chain seq x y z
N MET A 1 -11.32 -1.83 -1.96
CA MET A 1 -11.18 -0.82 -3.05
C MET A 1 -10.58 -1.48 -4.28
N PRO A 2 -10.87 -1.03 -5.52
CA PRO A 2 -10.21 -1.53 -6.73
C PRO A 2 -8.78 -0.99 -6.81
N LEU A 3 -7.81 -1.83 -7.21
CA LEU A 3 -6.43 -1.39 -7.41
C LEU A 3 -6.33 -0.40 -8.58
N PRO A 4 -5.38 0.58 -8.53
CA PRO A 4 -5.04 1.39 -9.71
C PRO A 4 -4.73 0.49 -10.91
N ALA A 5 -5.18 0.86 -12.11
CA ALA A 5 -5.20 -0.04 -13.27
C ALA A 5 -3.87 -0.77 -13.54
N LYS A 6 -2.73 -0.06 -13.51
CA LYS A 6 -1.40 -0.64 -13.69
C LYS A 6 -1.05 -1.66 -12.59
N ALA A 7 -1.37 -1.33 -11.34
CA ALA A 7 -1.16 -2.23 -10.20
C ALA A 7 -2.08 -3.44 -10.26
N ALA A 8 -3.33 -3.28 -10.68
CA ALA A 8 -4.30 -4.37 -10.86
C ALA A 8 -3.84 -5.36 -11.95
N MET A 9 -3.36 -4.85 -13.09
CA MET A 9 -2.81 -5.69 -14.16
C MET A 9 -1.59 -6.48 -13.69
N LEU A 10 -0.65 -5.82 -13.01
CA LEU A 10 0.54 -6.48 -12.47
C LEU A 10 0.15 -7.56 -11.45
N ALA A 11 -0.74 -7.24 -10.51
CA ALA A 11 -1.20 -8.16 -9.49
C ALA A 11 -1.88 -9.40 -10.11
N ALA A 12 -2.69 -9.21 -11.15
CA ALA A 12 -3.36 -10.31 -11.84
C ALA A 12 -2.37 -11.19 -12.62
N GLN A 13 -1.48 -10.59 -13.41
CA GLN A 13 -0.44 -11.30 -14.16
C GLN A 13 0.48 -12.12 -13.26
N ARG A 14 0.71 -11.64 -12.03
CA ARG A 14 1.61 -12.27 -11.06
C ARG A 14 0.90 -13.21 -10.07
N GLY A 15 -0.42 -13.34 -10.15
CA GLY A 15 -1.22 -14.18 -9.27
C GLY A 15 -1.35 -13.67 -7.83
N TYR A 16 -1.18 -12.36 -7.60
CA TYR A 16 -1.36 -11.75 -6.29
C TYR A 16 -2.84 -11.51 -5.97
N LEU A 17 -3.58 -10.99 -6.95
CA LEU A 17 -4.99 -10.64 -6.83
C LEU A 17 -5.61 -10.50 -8.24
N PRO A 18 -6.77 -11.11 -8.53
CA PRO A 18 -7.46 -10.90 -9.80
C PRO A 18 -7.95 -9.45 -9.99
N THR A 19 -8.08 -8.99 -11.23
CA THR A 19 -8.38 -7.57 -11.57
C THR A 19 -9.69 -7.03 -11.03
N ARG A 20 -10.69 -7.89 -10.78
CA ARG A 20 -12.03 -7.49 -10.31
C ARG A 20 -12.27 -7.75 -8.82
N VAL A 21 -11.27 -8.25 -8.10
CA VAL A 21 -11.39 -8.50 -6.66
C VAL A 21 -10.91 -7.27 -5.90
N PRO A 22 -11.76 -6.66 -5.05
CA PRO A 22 -11.34 -5.51 -4.26
C PRO A 22 -10.29 -5.92 -3.23
N LEU A 23 -9.29 -5.07 -3.06
CA LEU A 23 -8.25 -5.25 -2.05
C LEU A 23 -8.71 -4.64 -0.71
N LEU A 24 -8.43 -5.36 0.38
CA LEU A 24 -8.46 -4.85 1.75
C LEU A 24 -7.03 -4.49 2.19
N LYS A 25 -6.83 -3.25 2.65
CA LYS A 25 -5.59 -2.77 3.28
C LYS A 25 -5.90 -1.81 4.41
N ARG A 26 -4.95 -1.70 5.34
CA ARG A 26 -4.92 -0.64 6.34
C ARG A 26 -4.48 0.67 5.70
N VAL A 27 -5.04 1.78 6.18
CA VAL A 27 -4.55 3.13 5.88
C VAL A 27 -3.31 3.37 6.74
N GLY A 28 -2.17 3.63 6.10
CA GLY A 28 -0.91 3.93 6.75
C GLY A 28 -0.67 5.43 6.95
N ALA A 29 -1.14 6.26 6.02
CA ALA A 29 -1.15 7.72 6.17
C ALA A 29 -2.33 8.35 5.41
N VAL A 30 -2.72 9.53 5.87
CA VAL A 30 -3.75 10.39 5.28
C VAL A 30 -3.20 11.80 5.09
N ALA A 31 -3.90 12.62 4.30
CA ALA A 31 -3.60 14.04 4.30
C ALA A 31 -3.77 14.63 5.73
N PRO A 32 -2.83 15.48 6.18
CA PRO A 32 -1.83 16.13 5.35
C PRO A 32 -0.41 15.63 5.67
N GLN A 33 -0.26 14.35 6.00
CA GLN A 33 1.01 13.72 6.36
C GLN A 33 1.97 13.66 5.18
N HIS A 34 3.28 13.71 5.45
CA HIS A 34 4.33 13.56 4.46
C HIS A 34 4.75 12.10 4.31
N VAL A 35 4.73 11.59 3.08
CA VAL A 35 5.18 10.24 2.76
C VAL A 35 6.40 10.32 1.86
N CYS A 36 7.49 9.67 2.29
CA CYS A 36 8.71 9.53 1.50
C CYS A 36 9.08 8.06 1.32
N ILE A 37 9.24 7.63 0.08
CA ILE A 37 9.83 6.36 -0.34
C ILE A 37 11.14 6.72 -1.01
N VAL A 38 12.25 6.51 -0.31
CA VAL A 38 13.60 6.83 -0.78
C VAL A 38 14.49 5.64 -0.51
N ALA A 39 15.23 5.20 -1.53
CA ALA A 39 16.12 4.04 -1.47
C ALA A 39 15.46 2.79 -0.85
N GLY A 40 14.19 2.54 -1.20
CA GLY A 40 13.43 1.39 -0.70
C GLY A 40 12.96 1.52 0.76
N GLN A 41 13.16 2.66 1.43
CA GLN A 41 12.64 2.91 2.78
C GLN A 41 11.43 3.84 2.73
N VAL A 42 10.30 3.40 3.29
CA VAL A 42 9.12 4.24 3.52
C VAL A 42 9.26 4.94 4.86
N ARG A 43 9.02 6.26 4.82
CA ARG A 43 8.88 7.14 5.98
C ARG A 43 7.55 7.88 5.92
N ILE A 44 6.88 7.98 7.07
CA ILE A 44 5.70 8.83 7.25
C ILE A 44 6.08 9.88 8.31
N ASP A 45 5.94 11.15 7.96
CA ASP A 45 6.33 12.29 8.80
C ASP A 45 7.76 12.14 9.36
N GLY A 46 8.68 11.64 8.52
CA GLY A 46 10.08 11.39 8.86
C GLY A 46 10.35 10.06 9.58
N VAL A 47 9.33 9.40 10.12
CA VAL A 47 9.48 8.13 10.86
C VAL A 47 9.55 6.94 9.90
N PRO A 48 10.60 6.09 9.93
CA PRO A 48 10.65 4.86 9.16
C PRO A 48 9.56 3.87 9.58
N VAL A 49 8.74 3.40 8.63
CA VAL A 49 7.58 2.53 8.94
C VAL A 49 7.56 1.20 8.18
N ALA A 50 8.23 1.12 7.02
CA ALA A 50 8.28 -0.09 6.20
C ALA A 50 9.40 -0.02 5.16
N ALA A 51 9.91 -1.19 4.74
CA ALA A 51 10.75 -1.30 3.55
C ALA A 51 9.92 -1.70 2.32
N ALA A 52 10.27 -1.19 1.15
CA ALA A 52 9.83 -1.67 -0.15
C ALA A 52 10.85 -2.69 -0.66
N LEU A 53 10.41 -3.94 -0.83
CA LEU A 53 11.27 -5.00 -1.29
C LEU A 53 11.55 -4.84 -2.79
N PRO A 54 12.76 -5.14 -3.27
CA PRO A 54 13.09 -5.02 -4.69
C PRO A 54 12.45 -6.13 -5.53
N ALA A 55 12.05 -7.24 -4.92
CA ALA A 55 11.44 -8.38 -5.57
C ALA A 55 10.39 -9.04 -4.68
N ASP A 56 9.49 -9.80 -5.30
CA ASP A 56 8.52 -10.62 -4.58
C ASP A 56 9.14 -11.94 -4.07
N ARG A 57 8.33 -12.76 -3.42
CA ARG A 57 8.76 -14.07 -2.88
C ARG A 57 9.23 -15.08 -3.94
N LEU A 58 8.96 -14.84 -5.22
CA LEU A 58 9.40 -15.67 -6.34
C LEU A 58 10.62 -15.05 -7.05
N GLY A 59 11.23 -14.00 -6.49
CA GLY A 59 12.37 -13.31 -7.08
C GLY A 59 12.01 -12.38 -8.25
N ARG A 60 10.72 -12.11 -8.49
CA ARG A 60 10.29 -11.25 -9.60
C ARG A 60 10.41 -9.78 -9.19
N PRO A 61 11.08 -8.91 -9.99
CA PRO A 61 11.29 -7.50 -9.62
C PRO A 61 9.99 -6.75 -9.36
N LEU A 62 9.89 -6.01 -8.26
CA LEU A 62 8.75 -5.15 -7.95
C LEU A 62 8.97 -3.73 -8.48
N PRO A 63 7.90 -2.96 -8.76
CA PRO A 63 8.03 -1.57 -9.17
C PRO A 63 8.83 -0.76 -8.14
N SER A 64 9.84 -0.03 -8.60
CA SER A 64 10.54 0.95 -7.76
C SER A 64 9.83 2.29 -7.89
N LEU A 65 9.39 2.84 -6.76
CA LEU A 65 8.71 4.13 -6.68
C LEU A 65 9.54 5.07 -5.81
N GLN A 66 9.92 6.22 -6.38
CA GLN A 66 10.48 7.35 -5.64
C GLN A 66 9.37 8.36 -5.42
N LEU A 67 9.10 8.66 -4.16
CA LEU A 67 8.06 9.60 -3.75
C LEU A 67 8.59 10.33 -2.52
N CYS A 68 8.42 11.65 -2.43
CA CYS A 68 8.63 12.36 -1.17
C CYS A 68 7.80 13.64 -1.20
N ARG A 69 6.58 13.56 -0.69
CA ARG A 69 5.65 14.69 -0.69
C ARG A 69 4.59 14.55 0.39
N ARG A 70 3.93 15.68 0.67
CA ARG A 70 2.68 15.73 1.43
C ARG A 70 1.58 15.01 0.65
N LEU A 71 0.72 14.27 1.34
CA LEU A 71 -0.52 13.76 0.76
C LEU A 71 -1.52 14.89 0.57
N GLU A 72 -2.15 14.91 -0.60
CA GLU A 72 -3.21 15.86 -0.93
C GLU A 72 -4.53 15.46 -0.27
N PRO A 73 -5.43 16.42 0.03
CA PRO A 73 -6.77 16.10 0.52
C PRO A 73 -7.46 15.06 -0.37
N GLY A 74 -7.99 14.01 0.26
CA GLY A 74 -8.63 12.90 -0.45
C GLY A 74 -7.65 11.81 -0.94
N GLU A 75 -6.36 11.87 -0.60
CA GLU A 75 -5.43 10.77 -0.81
C GLU A 75 -5.24 9.91 0.44
N LEU A 76 -5.05 8.62 0.20
CA LEU A 76 -4.73 7.61 1.21
C LEU A 76 -3.44 6.90 0.80
N PHE A 77 -2.53 6.72 1.75
CA PHE A 77 -1.39 5.82 1.58
C PHE A 77 -1.71 4.50 2.26
N LEU A 78 -1.91 3.43 1.49
CA LEU A 78 -2.29 2.10 2.00
C LEU A 78 -1.04 1.30 2.33
N LEU A 79 -0.93 0.79 3.56
CA LEU A 79 0.28 0.13 4.03
C LEU A 79 -0.01 -1.00 5.01
N SER A 80 0.67 -2.13 4.84
CA SER A 80 0.77 -3.14 5.89
C SER A 80 2.18 -3.16 6.49
N ALA A 81 2.41 -2.38 7.54
CA ALA A 81 3.71 -2.29 8.21
C ALA A 81 4.18 -3.63 8.81
N THR A 82 3.26 -4.54 9.14
CA THR A 82 3.58 -5.85 9.75
C THR A 82 3.84 -6.96 8.73
N ASN A 83 3.67 -6.70 7.42
CA ASN A 83 3.92 -7.70 6.38
C ASN A 83 4.85 -7.12 5.30
N PRO A 84 6.16 -7.42 5.35
CA PRO A 84 7.13 -6.93 4.37
C PRO A 84 6.79 -7.31 2.92
N ALA A 85 6.17 -8.46 2.69
CA ALA A 85 5.83 -8.96 1.34
C ALA A 85 4.51 -8.39 0.77
N SER A 86 3.78 -7.57 1.54
CA SER A 86 2.49 -7.02 1.10
C SER A 86 2.62 -6.12 -0.14
N PHE A 87 1.85 -6.39 -1.19
CA PHE A 87 1.71 -5.49 -2.34
C PHE A 87 0.71 -4.37 -1.99
N ASP A 88 1.22 -3.16 -1.75
CA ASP A 88 0.48 -1.98 -1.28
C ASP A 88 1.10 -0.67 -1.82
N SER A 89 0.78 0.50 -1.25
CA SER A 89 1.19 1.82 -1.76
C SER A 89 2.70 2.03 -1.84
N ARG A 90 3.50 1.14 -1.25
CA ARG A 90 4.95 1.04 -1.54
C ARG A 90 5.27 0.97 -3.03
N TYR A 91 4.44 0.28 -3.80
CA TYR A 91 4.72 -0.06 -5.20
C TYR A 91 3.82 0.69 -6.19
N PHE A 92 2.67 1.18 -5.75
CA PHE A 92 1.71 1.88 -6.61
C PHE A 92 1.33 3.29 -6.14
N GLY A 93 1.92 3.76 -5.04
CA GLY A 93 1.73 5.11 -4.52
C GLY A 93 0.40 5.34 -3.80
N PRO A 94 0.11 6.60 -3.43
CA PRO A 94 -1.16 7.00 -2.85
C PRO A 94 -2.33 6.69 -3.79
N VAL A 95 -3.50 6.46 -3.19
CA VAL A 95 -4.75 6.22 -3.92
C VAL A 95 -5.80 7.23 -3.51
N SER A 96 -6.79 7.48 -4.37
CA SER A 96 -7.91 8.35 -4.00
C SER A 96 -8.85 7.67 -3.02
N ALA A 97 -9.27 8.40 -1.99
CA ALA A 97 -10.29 7.98 -1.04
C ALA A 97 -11.64 7.71 -1.72
N SER A 98 -11.93 8.34 -2.86
CA SER A 98 -13.17 8.09 -3.62
C SER A 98 -13.23 6.69 -4.24
N ALA A 99 -12.10 6.00 -4.37
CA ALA A 99 -12.06 4.61 -4.80
C ALA A 99 -12.42 3.62 -3.67
N VAL A 100 -12.52 4.09 -2.42
CA VAL A 100 -12.87 3.23 -1.28
C VAL A 100 -14.36 2.89 -1.33
N ILE A 101 -14.64 1.60 -1.50
CA ILE A 101 -16.01 1.06 -1.58
C ILE A 101 -16.61 0.73 -0.20
N GLY A 102 -15.83 0.82 0.87
CA GLY A 102 -16.27 0.50 2.23
C GLY A 102 -15.12 0.38 3.22
N VAL A 103 -15.45 0.42 4.52
CA VAL A 103 -14.50 0.25 5.64
C VAL A 103 -14.76 -1.10 6.29
N ALA A 104 -13.70 -1.88 6.51
CA ALA A 104 -13.80 -3.15 7.21
C ALA A 104 -13.86 -2.91 8.72
N HIS A 105 -14.93 -3.38 9.37
CA HIS A 105 -15.06 -3.40 10.82
C HIS A 105 -14.66 -4.78 11.35
N PRO A 106 -13.68 -4.89 12.26
CA PRO A 106 -13.31 -6.17 12.82
C PRO A 106 -14.49 -6.74 13.62
N VAL A 107 -14.85 -8.00 13.36
CA VAL A 107 -15.93 -8.71 14.07
C VAL A 107 -15.41 -9.32 15.36
N TRP A 108 -14.14 -9.76 15.35
CA TRP A 108 -13.47 -10.33 16.51
C TRP A 108 -11.97 -10.06 16.42
N LEU A 109 -11.37 -9.68 17.55
CA LEU A 109 -9.95 -9.45 17.70
C LEU A 109 -9.48 -10.32 18.85
N GLU A 110 -8.63 -11.32 18.57
CA GLU A 110 -7.91 -12.01 19.65
C GLU A 110 -7.06 -11.00 20.40
N SER A 111 -7.28 -10.89 21.70
CA SER A 111 -6.34 -10.27 22.61
C SER A 111 -5.04 -11.05 22.53
N ARG A 112 -4.00 -10.42 21.96
CA ARG A 112 -2.63 -10.92 22.10
C ARG A 112 -2.22 -10.74 23.57
N THR A 113 -2.31 -11.82 24.34
CA THR A 113 -1.60 -11.99 25.61
C THR A 113 -0.11 -12.12 25.37
#